data_AF-A0A131ZWJ1-F1
#
_entry.id   AF-A0A131ZWJ1-F1
#
_cell.length_a   1.000
_cell.length_b   1.000
_cell.length_c   1.000
_cell.angle_alpha   90.00
_cell.angle_beta   90.00
_cell.angle_gamma   90.00
#
_symmetry.space_group_name_H-M   'P 1'
#
loop_
_entity.id
_entity.type
_entity.pdbx_description
1 polymer ?
#
loop_
_entity_poly.entity_id
_entity_poly.type
_entity_poly.pdbx_seq_one_letter_code
_entity_poly.pdbx_strand_id
1 'polypeptide(L)'
;MFSPFYSDCQQQQRKQKQSNVLNASQSSSLSSSPSPNRCSARSNIVFIKAHKCASSAIQNIFMRYGYFNNKIFVLPDKGNYLGHPSLFDRNLVPNPKLFKSEYNILTHHSRLNYNEMRRLMPNDTVYLTIVRDPVHLFESMFHYYRLNKLWGMNFSDFNHRDVRLPKKIIETRLIGKIGVNQMMFDMGLSQNDFNDIEKIKKYIAKLDSIFSLVLVAERMEESLILLKHLLCWNYDDVVVFKVNARDEKTKHPVNKIGDKRIRELNRADQMLYEYFSQKFDEKVQKFGRKRMAKEIEKLRDRIGIFYEFCVNKAFASEQSNNIIRFVTQRENNLLCQFLTHSELSLTKFIRTQQIKRFPLSVFQNSTN
;
A
#
# COMPACT_ATOMS: atom_id res chain seq x y z
N MET A 1 -11.58 24.45 5.24
CA MET A 1 -12.13 24.52 3.86
C MET A 1 -11.62 23.31 3.10
N PHE A 2 -12.45 22.29 2.97
CA PHE A 2 -12.08 20.97 2.46
C PHE A 2 -11.95 21.01 0.93
N SER A 3 -11.05 20.18 0.37
CA SER A 3 -10.95 19.97 -1.08
C SER A 3 -12.32 19.51 -1.62
N PRO A 4 -12.79 19.97 -2.80
CA PRO A 4 -14.21 19.88 -3.21
C PRO A 4 -14.75 18.47 -3.43
N PHE A 5 -13.90 17.44 -3.33
CA PHE A 5 -14.24 16.07 -3.70
C PHE A 5 -15.06 15.28 -2.66
N TYR A 6 -15.33 15.84 -1.47
CA TYR A 6 -16.20 15.21 -0.46
C TYR A 6 -17.56 15.91 -0.28
N SER A 7 -17.77 17.09 -0.88
CA SER A 7 -19.03 17.83 -0.80
C SER A 7 -20.09 17.33 -1.79
N ASP A 8 -19.69 16.73 -2.91
CA ASP A 8 -20.62 16.34 -3.99
C ASP A 8 -21.38 15.03 -3.74
N CYS A 9 -21.01 14.27 -2.70
CA CYS A 9 -21.76 13.07 -2.30
C CYS A 9 -22.93 13.38 -1.34
N GLN A 10 -23.09 14.64 -0.90
CA GLN A 10 -24.10 15.02 0.10
C GLN A 10 -25.40 15.63 -0.48
N GLN A 11 -25.54 15.79 -1.81
CA GLN A 11 -26.73 16.47 -2.38
C GLN A 11 -27.59 15.68 -3.38
N GLN A 12 -27.30 14.41 -3.66
CA GLN A 12 -28.22 13.59 -4.44
C GLN A 12 -28.45 12.24 -3.80
N GLN A 13 -29.54 12.17 -3.00
CA GLN A 13 -30.44 11.04 -2.73
C GLN A 13 -30.98 11.08 -1.28
N ARG A 14 -31.64 12.18 -0.93
CA ARG A 14 -32.71 12.14 0.07
C ARG A 14 -34.02 11.78 -0.65
N LYS A 15 -34.34 10.49 -0.69
CA LYS A 15 -35.69 9.90 -0.45
C LYS A 15 -35.73 8.44 -0.92
N GLN A 16 -36.13 7.58 0.01
CA GLN A 16 -36.72 6.24 -0.17
C GLN A 16 -35.83 5.09 -0.67
N LYS A 17 -35.27 4.30 0.26
CA LYS A 17 -35.89 3.04 0.72
C LYS A 17 -34.98 2.32 1.73
N GLN A 18 -35.43 2.27 2.97
CA GLN A 18 -35.04 1.24 3.93
C GLN A 18 -35.63 -0.10 3.48
N SER A 19 -34.78 -1.09 3.21
CA SER A 19 -34.97 -2.53 3.49
C SER A 19 -34.08 -3.34 2.56
N ASN A 20 -33.13 -4.08 3.15
CA ASN A 20 -32.52 -5.34 2.69
C ASN A 20 -31.00 -5.37 2.91
N VAL A 21 -30.60 -5.53 4.17
CA VAL A 21 -29.31 -6.16 4.52
C VAL A 21 -29.61 -7.23 5.57
N LEU A 22 -30.32 -8.28 5.16
CA LEU A 22 -30.42 -9.53 5.92
C LEU A 22 -30.55 -10.70 4.93
N ASN A 23 -29.81 -11.77 5.21
CA ASN A 23 -29.80 -13.09 4.57
C ASN A 23 -28.88 -13.28 3.35
N ALA A 24 -27.62 -13.65 3.62
CA ALA A 24 -26.78 -14.40 2.70
C ALA A 24 -26.40 -15.74 3.36
N SER A 25 -27.36 -16.66 3.42
CA SER A 25 -27.13 -18.07 3.69
C SER A 25 -28.31 -18.90 3.20
N GLN A 26 -28.23 -19.41 1.97
CA GLN A 26 -28.66 -20.77 1.62
C GLN A 26 -28.24 -21.11 0.18
N SER A 27 -27.64 -22.28 0.06
CA SER A 27 -27.24 -22.96 -1.16
C SER A 27 -28.43 -23.53 -1.91
N SER A 28 -28.48 -23.38 -3.22
CA SER A 28 -29.21 -24.29 -4.10
C SER A 28 -28.38 -24.59 -5.37
N SER A 29 -28.15 -25.87 -5.57
CA SER A 29 -27.44 -26.49 -6.67
C SER A 29 -28.32 -26.58 -7.91
N LEU A 30 -27.92 -25.92 -8.99
CA LEU A 30 -28.39 -26.21 -10.34
C LEU A 30 -27.18 -26.23 -11.28
N SER A 31 -26.93 -27.43 -11.81
CA SER A 31 -25.89 -27.75 -12.78
C SER A 31 -26.04 -26.91 -14.04
N SER A 32 -25.05 -26.07 -14.33
CA SER A 32 -24.86 -25.45 -15.64
C SER A 32 -23.44 -25.74 -16.12
N SER A 33 -23.36 -26.11 -17.39
CA SER A 33 -22.14 -26.47 -18.13
C SER A 33 -21.04 -25.40 -18.02
N PRO A 34 -19.75 -25.77 -18.18
CA PRO A 34 -18.64 -24.88 -17.89
C PRO A 34 -18.55 -23.76 -18.94
N SER A 35 -18.93 -22.55 -18.55
CA SER A 35 -18.65 -21.33 -19.33
C SER A 35 -17.13 -21.11 -19.45
N PRO A 36 -16.56 -20.77 -20.63
CA PRO A 36 -15.11 -20.76 -20.85
C PRO A 36 -14.30 -19.62 -20.21
N ASN A 37 -14.82 -18.87 -19.22
CA ASN A 37 -14.15 -17.67 -18.68
C ASN A 37 -14.37 -17.47 -17.17
N ARG A 38 -14.11 -18.48 -16.34
CA ARG A 38 -14.05 -18.27 -14.88
C ARG A 38 -12.60 -18.09 -14.44
N CYS A 39 -12.19 -16.84 -14.21
CA CYS A 39 -10.96 -16.58 -13.47
C CYS A 39 -11.13 -16.98 -12.00
N SER A 40 -10.12 -17.60 -11.40
CA SER A 40 -10.09 -17.94 -9.98
C SER A 40 -9.46 -16.82 -9.15
N ALA A 41 -10.05 -16.55 -7.98
CA ALA A 41 -9.52 -15.55 -7.06
C ALA A 41 -8.12 -15.94 -6.59
N ARG A 42 -7.14 -15.06 -6.83
CA ARG A 42 -5.74 -15.28 -6.43
C ARG A 42 -5.56 -14.88 -4.97
N SER A 43 -4.79 -15.67 -4.22
CA SER A 43 -4.56 -15.45 -2.79
C SER A 43 -3.10 -15.44 -2.37
N ASN A 44 -2.19 -15.88 -3.24
CA ASN A 44 -0.74 -15.86 -2.99
C ASN A 44 -0.18 -14.54 -3.50
N ILE A 45 0.18 -13.63 -2.58
CA ILE A 45 0.47 -12.23 -2.86
C ILE A 45 1.73 -11.81 -2.09
N VAL A 46 2.65 -11.18 -2.81
CA VAL A 46 3.72 -10.37 -2.22
C VAL A 46 3.49 -8.93 -2.61
N PHE A 47 3.31 -8.07 -1.62
CA PHE A 47 3.25 -6.63 -1.81
C PHE A 47 4.46 -5.96 -1.18
N ILE A 48 5.36 -5.45 -2.03
CA ILE A 48 6.49 -4.63 -1.59
C ILE A 48 5.96 -3.24 -1.28
N LYS A 49 5.79 -3.00 0.03
CA LYS A 49 5.23 -1.77 0.58
C LYS A 49 6.26 -0.64 0.53
N ALA A 50 6.14 0.23 -0.47
CA ALA A 50 6.94 1.46 -0.54
C ALA A 50 6.51 2.47 0.55
N HIS A 51 7.47 3.11 1.22
CA HIS A 51 7.20 4.08 2.27
C HIS A 51 6.49 5.30 1.71
N LYS A 52 5.49 5.81 2.46
CA LYS A 52 4.74 7.05 2.13
C LYS A 52 4.12 7.09 0.72
N CYS A 53 3.88 5.95 0.10
CA CYS A 53 3.22 5.81 -1.21
C CYS A 53 1.74 5.41 -1.10
N ALA A 54 1.02 5.84 -0.04
CA ALA A 54 -0.32 5.34 0.32
C ALA A 54 -0.41 3.80 0.50
N SER A 55 0.73 3.15 0.72
CA SER A 55 0.86 1.70 0.78
C SER A 55 0.20 1.05 2.01
N SER A 56 -0.15 1.81 3.05
CA SER A 56 -0.98 1.32 4.17
C SER A 56 -2.43 1.04 3.76
N ALA A 57 -2.96 1.78 2.78
CA ALA A 57 -4.29 1.50 2.23
C ALA A 57 -4.29 0.15 1.49
N ILE A 58 -3.27 -0.09 0.66
CA ILE A 58 -3.11 -1.34 -0.07
C ILE A 58 -2.83 -2.52 0.87
N GLN A 59 -2.00 -2.32 1.90
CA GLN A 59 -1.78 -3.35 2.93
C GLN A 59 -3.08 -3.71 3.65
N ASN A 60 -3.95 -2.72 3.96
CA ASN A 60 -5.24 -2.99 4.59
C ASN A 60 -6.11 -3.91 3.72
N ILE A 61 -6.17 -3.66 2.41
CA ILE A 61 -6.87 -4.51 1.44
C ILE A 61 -6.38 -5.96 1.54
N PHE A 62 -5.06 -6.19 1.49
CA PHE A 62 -4.50 -7.54 1.56
C PHE A 62 -4.67 -8.20 2.92
N MET A 63 -4.53 -7.45 4.01
CA MET A 63 -4.79 -7.93 5.36
C MET A 63 -6.25 -8.33 5.56
N ARG A 64 -7.18 -7.52 5.06
CA ARG A 64 -8.61 -7.80 5.15
C ARG A 64 -8.97 -9.03 4.32
N TYR A 65 -8.60 -9.05 3.05
CA TYR A 65 -8.86 -10.19 2.17
C TYR A 65 -8.28 -11.47 2.76
N GLY A 66 -7.01 -11.46 3.17
CA GLY A 66 -6.36 -12.66 3.70
C GLY A 66 -7.02 -13.16 4.98
N TYR A 67 -7.41 -12.27 5.89
CA TYR A 67 -8.09 -12.66 7.12
C TYR A 67 -9.45 -13.33 6.82
N PHE A 68 -10.32 -12.68 6.04
CA PHE A 68 -11.65 -13.20 5.73
C PHE A 68 -11.63 -14.44 4.81
N ASN A 69 -10.51 -14.70 4.13
CA ASN A 69 -10.32 -15.88 3.28
C ASN A 69 -9.37 -16.92 3.91
N ASN A 70 -9.14 -16.87 5.23
CA ASN A 70 -8.35 -17.89 5.95
C ASN A 70 -6.91 -18.07 5.43
N LYS A 71 -6.26 -16.99 4.99
CA LYS A 71 -4.90 -16.99 4.45
C LYS A 71 -3.86 -16.78 5.55
N ILE A 72 -2.69 -17.40 5.37
CA ILE A 72 -1.56 -17.30 6.30
C ILE A 72 -0.65 -16.17 5.84
N PHE A 73 -0.34 -15.25 6.75
CA PHE A 73 0.50 -14.10 6.51
C PHE A 73 1.95 -14.37 6.91
N VAL A 74 2.87 -13.82 6.12
CA VAL A 74 4.26 -13.65 6.52
C VAL A 74 4.32 -12.45 7.47
N LEU A 75 4.46 -12.70 8.77
CA LEU A 75 4.35 -11.68 9.82
C LEU A 75 5.64 -11.51 10.61
N PRO A 76 6.01 -10.27 11.00
CA PRO A 76 7.04 -10.06 12.00
C PRO A 76 6.52 -10.46 13.39
N ASP A 77 7.43 -10.82 14.29
CA ASP A 77 7.16 -11.13 15.71
C ASP A 77 6.54 -9.92 16.44
N LYS A 78 7.00 -8.71 16.12
CA LYS A 78 6.51 -7.44 16.69
C LYS A 78 6.45 -6.33 15.65
N GLY A 79 5.71 -5.25 15.97
CA GLY A 79 5.57 -4.08 15.09
C GLY A 79 4.98 -4.41 13.72
N ASN A 80 5.44 -3.72 12.68
CA ASN A 80 5.01 -3.85 11.29
C ASN A 80 6.18 -3.96 10.28
N TYR A 81 7.39 -4.16 10.78
CA TYR A 81 8.62 -4.29 9.98
C TYR A 81 9.13 -5.71 10.02
N LEU A 82 9.47 -6.23 8.85
CA LEU A 82 10.05 -7.54 8.64
C LEU A 82 11.40 -7.38 7.94
N GLY A 83 12.45 -7.21 8.73
CA GLY A 83 13.85 -7.11 8.30
C GLY A 83 14.35 -5.73 7.82
N HIS A 84 13.48 -4.85 7.32
CA HIS A 84 13.89 -3.52 6.81
C HIS A 84 14.68 -2.74 7.88
N PRO A 85 15.88 -2.22 7.60
CA PRO A 85 16.43 -1.88 6.27
C PRO A 85 17.22 -2.96 5.54
N SER A 86 17.49 -4.10 6.17
CA SER A 86 18.14 -5.23 5.49
C SER A 86 17.23 -5.80 4.40
N LEU A 87 17.86 -6.40 3.37
CA LEU A 87 17.13 -7.20 2.40
C LEU A 87 16.34 -8.29 3.12
N PHE A 88 15.16 -8.61 2.62
CA PHE A 88 14.37 -9.71 3.16
C PHE A 88 15.17 -11.02 3.11
N ASP A 89 15.09 -11.77 4.19
CA ASP A 89 15.62 -13.12 4.31
C ASP A 89 14.49 -14.02 4.84
N ARG A 90 14.34 -15.21 4.25
CA ARG A 90 13.24 -16.11 4.64
C ARG A 90 13.36 -16.63 6.08
N ASN A 91 14.56 -16.56 6.68
CA ASN A 91 14.78 -16.92 8.09
C ASN A 91 14.29 -15.84 9.07
N LEU A 92 13.78 -14.71 8.58
CA LEU A 92 13.07 -13.71 9.41
C LEU A 92 11.69 -14.21 9.87
N VAL A 93 11.20 -15.32 9.33
CA VAL A 93 9.98 -15.99 9.76
C VAL A 93 10.22 -17.49 9.95
N PRO A 94 9.37 -18.20 10.73
CA PRO A 94 9.46 -19.65 10.85
C PRO A 94 9.35 -20.36 9.50
N ASN A 95 10.03 -21.49 9.38
CA ASN A 95 9.90 -22.33 8.21
C ASN A 95 8.46 -22.89 8.12
N PRO A 96 7.75 -22.71 6.99
CA PRO A 96 6.37 -23.18 6.82
C PRO A 96 6.17 -24.68 7.11
N LYS A 97 7.22 -25.49 6.92
CA LYS A 97 7.22 -26.93 7.25
C LYS A 97 6.93 -27.20 8.73
N LEU A 98 7.26 -26.27 9.64
CA LEU A 98 7.05 -26.43 11.09
C LEU A 98 5.57 -26.46 11.47
N PHE A 99 4.70 -25.81 10.69
CA PHE A 99 3.26 -25.77 10.94
C PHE A 99 2.45 -26.42 9.80
N LYS A 100 3.12 -27.25 8.97
CA LYS A 100 2.51 -28.08 7.90
C LYS A 100 1.58 -27.29 6.98
N SER A 101 1.96 -26.07 6.61
CA SER A 101 1.18 -25.23 5.70
C SER A 101 2.09 -24.35 4.85
N GLU A 102 1.51 -23.39 4.12
CA GLU A 102 2.24 -22.44 3.27
C GLU A 102 1.82 -21.01 3.60
N TYR A 103 2.75 -20.07 3.44
CA TYR A 103 2.40 -18.66 3.49
C TYR A 103 1.66 -18.23 2.22
N ASN A 104 0.74 -17.29 2.36
CA ASN A 104 -0.04 -16.77 1.25
C ASN A 104 0.19 -15.28 1.04
N ILE A 105 0.28 -14.47 2.09
CA ILE A 105 0.36 -13.00 1.94
C ILE A 105 1.55 -12.42 2.69
N LEU A 106 2.45 -11.76 1.96
CA LEU A 106 3.51 -10.92 2.50
C LEU A 106 3.20 -9.46 2.12
N THR A 107 2.85 -8.63 3.10
CA THR A 107 2.43 -7.23 2.85
C THR A 107 2.97 -6.22 3.86
N HIS A 108 3.76 -6.68 4.83
CA HIS A 108 4.41 -5.83 5.84
C HIS A 108 5.70 -5.24 5.30
N HIS A 109 6.20 -4.19 5.96
CA HIS A 109 7.39 -3.49 5.48
C HIS A 109 8.61 -4.40 5.45
N SER A 110 9.03 -4.73 4.24
CA SER A 110 10.15 -5.59 3.92
C SER A 110 10.88 -4.97 2.73
N ARG A 111 12.19 -5.21 2.64
CA ARG A 111 12.98 -4.74 1.51
C ARG A 111 13.11 -5.89 0.50
N LEU A 112 12.77 -5.64 -0.76
CA LEU A 112 12.65 -6.72 -1.75
C LEU A 112 13.95 -7.54 -1.88
N ASN A 113 13.81 -8.84 -1.63
CA ASN A 113 14.76 -9.85 -2.05
C ASN A 113 13.98 -10.94 -2.79
N TYR A 114 13.86 -10.79 -4.10
CA TYR A 114 13.00 -11.66 -4.90
C TYR A 114 13.37 -13.14 -4.76
N ASN A 115 14.65 -13.47 -4.71
CA ASN A 115 15.10 -14.86 -4.62
C ASN A 115 14.70 -15.51 -3.28
N GLU A 116 14.84 -14.80 -2.16
CA GLU A 116 14.42 -15.31 -0.84
C GLU A 116 12.89 -15.39 -0.74
N MET A 117 12.18 -14.37 -1.22
CA MET A 117 10.71 -14.37 -1.22
C MET A 117 10.14 -15.49 -2.10
N ARG A 118 10.70 -15.72 -3.29
CA ARG A 118 10.25 -16.79 -4.20
C ARG A 118 10.47 -18.18 -3.60
N ARG A 119 11.49 -18.36 -2.76
CA ARG A 119 11.74 -19.63 -2.05
C ARG A 119 10.80 -19.84 -0.86
N LEU A 120 10.21 -18.77 -0.33
CA LEU A 120 9.29 -18.82 0.81
C LEU A 120 7.83 -18.96 0.37
N MET A 121 7.44 -18.25 -0.70
CA MET A 121 6.06 -18.14 -1.15
C MET A 121 5.73 -19.20 -2.22
N PRO A 122 4.45 -19.59 -2.39
CA PRO A 122 4.00 -20.50 -3.44
C PRO A 122 4.36 -20.04 -4.86
N ASN A 123 4.49 -20.98 -5.80
CA ASN A 123 4.94 -20.69 -7.16
C ASN A 123 4.02 -19.75 -7.96
N ASP A 124 2.73 -19.72 -7.66
CA ASP A 124 1.72 -18.88 -8.32
C ASP A 124 1.59 -17.48 -7.69
N THR A 125 2.53 -17.09 -6.82
CA THR A 125 2.52 -15.82 -6.12
C THR A 125 2.54 -14.62 -7.06
N VAL A 126 1.60 -13.70 -6.89
CA VAL A 126 1.54 -12.41 -7.59
C VAL A 126 2.35 -11.37 -6.83
N TYR A 127 3.36 -10.81 -7.48
CA TYR A 127 4.17 -9.72 -6.92
C TYR A 127 3.62 -8.37 -7.34
N LEU A 128 3.46 -7.49 -6.36
CA LEU A 128 2.85 -6.17 -6.47
C LEU A 128 3.71 -5.14 -5.74
N THR A 129 3.66 -3.90 -6.19
CA THR A 129 4.20 -2.76 -5.45
C THR A 129 3.46 -1.48 -5.84
N ILE A 130 3.84 -0.35 -5.27
CA ILE A 130 3.24 0.95 -5.54
C ILE A 130 4.33 2.01 -5.66
N VAL A 131 4.20 2.89 -6.65
CA VAL A 131 5.05 4.07 -6.83
C VAL A 131 4.25 5.35 -6.59
N ARG A 132 4.98 6.44 -6.36
CA ARG A 132 4.45 7.79 -6.13
C ARG A 132 5.40 8.80 -6.76
N ASP A 133 4.89 9.95 -7.17
CA ASP A 133 5.75 11.03 -7.67
C ASP A 133 6.86 11.33 -6.64
N PRO A 134 8.14 11.35 -7.04
CA PRO A 134 9.26 11.48 -6.11
C PRO A 134 9.26 12.79 -5.32
N VAL A 135 8.71 13.88 -5.87
CA VAL A 135 8.63 15.18 -5.17
C VAL A 135 7.57 15.10 -4.07
N HIS A 136 6.39 14.57 -4.39
CA HIS A 136 5.34 14.34 -3.42
C HIS A 136 5.75 13.32 -2.33
N LEU A 137 6.51 12.29 -2.71
CA LEU A 137 7.05 11.32 -1.78
C LEU A 137 8.05 11.98 -0.82
N PHE A 138 9.02 12.72 -1.36
CA PHE A 138 10.05 13.38 -0.59
C PHE A 138 9.48 14.40 0.39
N GLU A 139 8.53 15.24 -0.04
CA GLU A 139 7.78 16.15 0.86
C GLU A 139 7.14 15.38 2.01
N SER A 140 6.43 14.29 1.67
CA SER A 140 5.70 13.53 2.67
C SER A 140 6.63 12.90 3.71
N MET A 141 7.76 12.34 3.26
CA MET A 141 8.78 11.77 4.11
C MET A 141 9.48 12.83 4.97
N PHE A 142 9.84 13.97 4.38
CA PHE A 142 10.56 15.04 5.04
C PHE A 142 9.83 15.49 6.31
N HIS A 143 8.53 15.78 6.20
CA HIS A 143 7.73 16.21 7.33
C HIS A 143 7.37 15.05 8.26
N TYR A 144 7.04 13.88 7.73
CA TYR A 144 6.63 12.74 8.58
C TYR A 144 7.77 12.25 9.49
N TYR A 145 8.99 12.16 8.96
CA TYR A 145 10.16 11.68 9.69
C TYR A 145 11.00 12.80 10.30
N ARG A 146 10.54 14.06 10.23
CA ARG A 146 11.26 15.25 10.73
C ARG A 146 12.70 15.30 10.22
N LEU A 147 12.88 15.08 8.91
CA LEU A 147 14.20 15.00 8.28
C LEU A 147 14.97 16.32 8.34
N ASN A 148 14.28 17.43 8.61
CA ASN A 148 14.92 18.70 8.93
C ASN A 148 15.89 18.59 10.12
N LYS A 149 15.58 17.78 11.14
CA LYS A 149 16.47 17.57 12.29
C LYS A 149 17.73 16.80 11.89
N LEU A 150 17.57 15.77 11.04
CA LEU A 150 18.70 14.97 10.55
C LEU A 150 19.59 15.81 9.63
N TRP A 151 18.99 16.53 8.69
CA TRP A 151 19.70 17.25 7.64
C TRP A 151 19.99 18.72 7.97
N GLY A 152 19.55 19.23 9.13
CA GLY A 152 19.83 20.60 9.56
C GLY A 152 19.41 21.65 8.53
N MET A 153 18.30 21.39 7.83
CA MET A 153 17.81 22.18 6.70
C MET A 153 16.27 22.13 6.73
N ASN A 154 15.60 23.22 6.38
CA ASN A 154 14.15 23.27 6.29
C ASN A 154 13.68 22.87 4.89
N PHE A 155 12.43 22.41 4.76
CA PHE A 155 11.88 22.00 3.47
C PHE A 155 11.78 23.18 2.48
N SER A 156 11.50 24.38 2.99
CA SER A 156 11.47 25.61 2.18
C SER A 156 12.79 25.90 1.49
N ASP A 157 13.91 25.43 2.06
CA ASP A 157 15.24 25.78 1.55
C ASP A 157 15.49 25.19 0.16
N PHE A 158 14.84 24.07 -0.17
CA PHE A 158 14.88 23.48 -1.51
C PHE A 158 14.33 24.42 -2.60
N ASN A 159 13.53 25.43 -2.25
CA ASN A 159 12.98 26.39 -3.20
C ASN A 159 13.93 27.56 -3.51
N HIS A 160 15.02 27.76 -2.75
CA HIS A 160 15.95 28.86 -2.95
C HIS A 160 17.00 28.53 -4.02
N ARG A 161 17.35 29.48 -4.89
CA ARG A 161 18.33 29.29 -5.97
C ARG A 161 19.70 28.91 -5.43
N ASP A 162 20.20 29.72 -4.50
CA ASP A 162 21.60 29.66 -4.02
C ASP A 162 21.78 28.76 -2.79
N VAL A 163 20.82 27.88 -2.52
CA VAL A 163 20.90 26.95 -1.40
C VAL A 163 22.01 25.91 -1.63
N ARG A 164 22.91 25.77 -0.66
CA ARG A 164 23.89 24.68 -0.64
C ARG A 164 23.31 23.49 0.10
N LEU A 165 23.10 22.39 -0.62
CA LEU A 165 22.59 21.15 -0.02
C LEU A 165 23.67 20.48 0.86
N PRO A 166 23.38 20.16 2.13
CA PRO A 166 24.27 19.38 2.96
C PRO A 166 24.54 17.99 2.37
N LYS A 167 25.81 17.56 2.31
CA LYS A 167 26.21 16.23 1.79
C LYS A 167 25.47 15.08 2.50
N LYS A 168 25.19 15.25 3.80
CA LYS A 168 24.43 14.29 4.62
C LYS A 168 23.05 13.94 4.06
N ILE A 169 22.42 14.76 3.21
CA ILE A 169 21.15 14.40 2.55
C ILE A 169 21.31 13.12 1.71
N ILE A 170 22.45 12.97 1.03
CA ILE A 170 22.73 11.83 0.14
C ILE A 170 23.38 10.69 0.93
N GLU A 171 24.22 11.01 1.90
CA GLU A 171 25.02 10.02 2.64
C GLU A 171 24.23 9.33 3.76
N THR A 172 23.25 10.01 4.36
CA THR A 172 22.56 9.51 5.56
C THR A 172 21.16 9.00 5.29
N ARG A 173 20.80 7.94 6.01
CA ARG A 173 19.43 7.44 6.15
C ARG A 173 19.07 7.45 7.63
N LEU A 174 17.91 8.01 8.00
CA LEU A 174 17.41 7.93 9.37
C LEU A 174 17.34 6.46 9.78
N ILE A 175 18.07 6.10 10.84
CA ILE A 175 18.23 4.71 11.35
C ILE A 175 18.59 3.69 10.26
N GLY A 176 19.32 4.10 9.21
CA GLY A 176 19.67 3.25 8.06
C GLY A 176 18.52 2.99 7.07
N LYS A 177 17.36 3.60 7.30
CA LYS A 177 16.08 3.16 6.74
C LYS A 177 15.35 4.15 5.84
N ILE A 178 15.33 5.42 6.21
CA ILE A 178 14.58 6.48 5.49
C ILE A 178 15.58 7.49 4.90
N GLY A 179 15.55 7.72 3.58
CA GLY A 179 16.42 8.69 2.92
C GLY A 179 16.06 8.88 1.43
N VAL A 180 16.96 9.50 0.66
CA VAL A 180 16.76 9.70 -0.79
C VAL A 180 16.65 8.37 -1.55
N ASN A 181 15.95 8.38 -2.68
CA ASN A 181 15.64 7.20 -3.49
C ASN A 181 14.96 6.09 -2.68
N GLN A 182 13.92 6.44 -1.93
CA GLN A 182 13.28 5.53 -0.99
C GLN A 182 12.51 4.40 -1.66
N MET A 183 11.84 4.65 -2.80
CA MET A 183 11.13 3.58 -3.51
C MET A 183 12.12 2.53 -4.02
N MET A 184 13.22 2.95 -4.66
CA MET A 184 14.28 2.06 -5.11
C MET A 184 14.95 1.34 -3.95
N PHE A 185 15.15 2.01 -2.82
CA PHE A 185 15.65 1.37 -1.60
C PHE A 185 14.73 0.26 -1.11
N ASP A 186 13.43 0.55 -0.98
CA ASP A 186 12.40 -0.42 -0.54
C ASP A 186 12.29 -1.60 -1.53
N MET A 187 12.46 -1.32 -2.83
CA MET A 187 12.53 -2.32 -3.89
C MET A 187 13.88 -3.04 -3.98
N GLY A 188 14.79 -2.84 -3.03
CA GLY A 188 15.98 -3.68 -2.84
C GLY A 188 17.24 -3.19 -3.54
N LEU A 189 17.24 -2.05 -4.24
CA LEU A 189 18.47 -1.48 -4.80
C LEU A 189 19.36 -0.93 -3.68
N SER A 190 20.66 -1.18 -3.75
CA SER A 190 21.63 -0.67 -2.78
C SER A 190 21.82 0.84 -2.93
N GLN A 191 22.04 1.54 -1.82
CA GLN A 191 22.35 2.98 -1.85
C GLN A 191 23.62 3.28 -2.65
N ASN A 192 24.58 2.36 -2.65
CA ASN A 192 25.84 2.49 -3.42
C ASN A 192 25.60 2.53 -4.94
N ASP A 193 24.44 2.05 -5.41
CA ASP A 193 24.12 1.99 -6.84
C ASP A 193 23.20 3.14 -7.29
N PHE A 194 22.80 4.06 -6.40
CA PHE A 194 21.87 5.15 -6.74
C PHE A 194 22.40 6.21 -7.69
N ASN A 195 23.72 6.24 -7.94
CA ASN A 195 24.36 7.16 -8.87
C ASN A 195 24.77 6.48 -10.19
N ASP A 196 24.61 5.16 -10.30
CA ASP A 196 24.96 4.38 -11.49
C ASP A 196 23.73 4.19 -12.38
N ILE A 197 23.64 5.01 -13.43
CA ILE A 197 22.48 5.05 -14.33
C ILE A 197 22.22 3.70 -14.99
N GLU A 198 23.27 2.97 -15.37
CA GLU A 198 23.12 1.69 -16.05
C GLU A 198 22.66 0.59 -15.09
N LYS A 199 23.18 0.59 -13.85
CA LYS A 199 22.63 -0.28 -12.80
C LYS A 199 21.18 0.03 -12.47
N ILE A 200 20.80 1.31 -12.41
CA ILE A 200 19.40 1.72 -12.18
C ILE A 200 18.50 1.18 -13.30
N LYS A 201 18.85 1.42 -14.58
CA LYS A 201 18.08 0.91 -15.72
C LYS A 201 17.95 -0.61 -15.70
N LYS A 202 19.06 -1.33 -15.47
CA LYS A 202 19.06 -2.79 -15.37
C LYS A 202 18.18 -3.27 -14.22
N TYR A 203 18.19 -2.56 -13.09
CA TYR A 203 17.36 -2.90 -11.95
C TYR A 203 15.88 -2.63 -12.23
N ILE A 204 15.52 -1.53 -12.89
CA ILE A 204 14.14 -1.25 -13.32
C ILE A 204 13.62 -2.37 -14.23
N ALA A 205 14.41 -2.80 -15.22
CA ALA A 205 14.03 -3.92 -16.09
C ALA A 205 13.83 -5.23 -15.30
N LYS A 206 14.66 -5.49 -14.29
CA LYS A 206 14.46 -6.61 -13.36
C LYS A 206 13.14 -6.47 -12.59
N LEU A 207 12.82 -5.28 -12.08
CA LEU A 207 11.56 -5.05 -11.37
C LEU A 207 10.34 -5.24 -12.28
N ASP A 208 10.40 -4.82 -13.55
CA ASP A 208 9.34 -5.05 -14.56
C ASP A 208 9.09 -6.54 -14.78
N SER A 209 10.15 -7.36 -14.77
CA SER A 209 10.02 -8.82 -14.88
C SER A 209 9.43 -9.50 -13.62
N ILE A 210 9.47 -8.82 -12.47
CA ILE A 210 8.99 -9.36 -11.19
C ILE A 210 7.54 -8.96 -10.95
N PHE A 211 7.21 -7.67 -11.07
CA PHE A 211 5.92 -7.15 -10.66
C PHE A 211 4.85 -7.33 -11.73
N SER A 212 3.78 -8.05 -11.40
CA SER A 212 2.62 -8.21 -12.28
C SER A 212 1.85 -6.89 -12.46
N LEU A 213 1.84 -6.06 -11.42
CA LEU A 213 1.28 -4.71 -11.42
C LEU A 213 2.04 -3.83 -10.43
N VAL A 214 2.44 -2.65 -10.92
CA VAL A 214 2.91 -1.53 -10.11
C VAL A 214 1.79 -0.51 -10.04
N LEU A 215 1.24 -0.30 -8.84
CA LEU A 215 0.18 0.70 -8.61
C LEU A 215 0.78 2.11 -8.65
N VAL A 216 -0.04 3.12 -8.96
CA VAL A 216 0.37 4.53 -8.96
C VAL A 216 -0.47 5.28 -7.93
N ALA A 217 0.19 5.85 -6.92
CA ALA A 217 -0.48 6.47 -5.78
C ALA A 217 -1.39 7.64 -6.17
N GLU A 218 -1.00 8.43 -7.17
CA GLU A 218 -1.79 9.53 -7.73
C GLU A 218 -3.04 9.04 -8.50
N ARG A 219 -3.05 7.77 -8.93
CA ARG A 219 -4.13 7.15 -9.72
C ARG A 219 -4.70 5.94 -8.97
N MET A 220 -5.00 6.16 -7.70
CA MET A 220 -5.40 5.08 -6.77
C MET A 220 -6.64 4.33 -7.23
N GLU A 221 -7.69 5.01 -7.71
CA GLU A 221 -8.93 4.35 -8.12
C GLU A 221 -8.71 3.43 -9.33
N GLU A 222 -7.99 3.90 -10.35
CA GLU A 222 -7.58 3.07 -11.49
C GLU A 222 -6.69 1.91 -11.04
N SER A 223 -5.79 2.16 -10.08
CA SER A 223 -4.91 1.12 -9.53
C SER A 223 -5.72 0.02 -8.82
N LEU A 224 -6.76 0.39 -8.07
CA LEU A 224 -7.64 -0.56 -7.39
C LEU A 224 -8.49 -1.37 -8.38
N ILE A 225 -8.97 -0.75 -9.47
CA ILE A 225 -9.67 -1.49 -10.53
C ILE A 225 -8.73 -2.48 -11.21
N LEU A 226 -7.53 -2.06 -11.61
CA LEU A 226 -6.56 -2.98 -12.21
C LEU A 226 -6.17 -4.11 -11.24
N LEU A 227 -6.00 -3.81 -9.96
CA LEU A 227 -5.74 -4.80 -8.91
C LEU A 227 -6.89 -5.82 -8.78
N LYS A 228 -8.14 -5.33 -8.71
CA LYS A 228 -9.36 -6.15 -8.64
C LYS A 228 -9.40 -7.16 -9.78
N HIS A 229 -9.18 -6.71 -11.02
CA HIS A 229 -9.22 -7.58 -12.20
C HIS A 229 -8.00 -8.53 -12.26
N LEU A 230 -6.81 -8.08 -11.87
CA LEU A 230 -5.60 -8.93 -11.81
C LEU A 230 -5.76 -10.09 -10.83
N LEU A 231 -6.35 -9.84 -9.66
CA LEU A 231 -6.53 -10.85 -8.62
C LEU A 231 -7.86 -11.61 -8.71
N CYS A 232 -8.72 -11.23 -9.65
CA CYS A 232 -10.06 -11.78 -9.83
C CYS A 232 -10.91 -11.67 -8.55
N TRP A 233 -10.86 -10.48 -7.97
CA TRP A 233 -11.56 -10.10 -6.76
C TRP A 233 -12.84 -9.30 -7.07
N ASN A 234 -13.69 -9.14 -6.06
CA ASN A 234 -14.89 -8.31 -6.12
C ASN A 234 -14.59 -6.88 -5.62
N TYR A 235 -15.57 -5.98 -5.76
CA TYR A 235 -15.39 -4.59 -5.30
C TYR A 235 -15.14 -4.51 -3.79
N ASP A 236 -15.88 -5.30 -3.01
CA ASP A 236 -15.78 -5.37 -1.54
C ASP A 236 -14.36 -5.71 -1.07
N ASP A 237 -13.68 -6.56 -1.81
CA ASP A 237 -12.32 -6.98 -1.50
C ASP A 237 -11.33 -5.81 -1.63
N VAL A 238 -11.58 -4.85 -2.54
CA VAL A 238 -10.67 -3.72 -2.83
C VAL A 238 -11.14 -2.38 -2.26
N VAL A 239 -12.28 -2.33 -1.56
CA VAL A 239 -12.73 -1.12 -0.86
C VAL A 239 -11.68 -0.66 0.15
N VAL A 240 -11.35 0.62 0.17
CA VAL A 240 -10.47 1.15 1.20
C VAL A 240 -10.83 2.59 1.51
N PHE A 241 -10.89 2.92 2.79
CA PHE A 241 -11.04 4.30 3.20
C PHE A 241 -9.68 5.00 3.12
N LYS A 242 -9.68 6.28 2.75
CA LYS A 242 -8.47 7.12 2.79
C LYS A 242 -8.07 7.45 4.24
N VAL A 243 -7.75 6.43 5.03
CA VAL A 243 -7.19 6.59 6.38
C VAL A 243 -5.80 7.21 6.24
N ASN A 244 -5.50 8.26 7.01
CA ASN A 244 -4.22 9.00 6.96
C ASN A 244 -3.93 9.78 5.66
N ALA A 245 -4.95 10.11 4.86
CA ALA A 245 -4.76 11.16 3.85
C ALA A 245 -4.48 12.50 4.56
N ARG A 246 -3.45 13.22 4.11
CA ARG A 246 -3.18 14.59 4.56
C ARG A 246 -4.11 15.56 3.84
N ASP A 247 -4.57 16.59 4.54
CA ASP A 247 -5.26 17.71 3.93
C ASP A 247 -4.34 18.37 2.90
N GLU A 248 -4.81 18.59 1.67
CA GLU A 248 -4.05 19.25 0.62
C GLU A 248 -3.55 20.64 1.03
N LYS A 249 -4.26 21.30 1.94
CA LYS A 249 -3.89 22.60 2.50
C LYS A 249 -2.68 22.57 3.41
N THR A 250 -2.25 21.39 3.82
CA THR A 250 -1.04 21.19 4.63
C THR A 250 0.17 20.80 3.78
N LYS A 251 0.02 20.70 2.45
CA LYS A 251 1.15 20.44 1.54
C LYS A 251 2.03 21.69 1.46
N HIS A 252 3.34 21.49 1.62
CA HIS A 252 4.30 22.57 1.47
C HIS A 252 4.53 22.87 -0.02
N PRO A 253 4.45 24.14 -0.44
CA PRO A 253 4.63 24.50 -1.84
C PRO A 253 6.06 24.24 -2.30
N VAL A 254 6.20 23.69 -3.49
CA VAL A 254 7.47 23.45 -4.17
C VAL A 254 7.45 24.24 -5.48
N ASN A 255 8.41 25.15 -5.67
CA ASN A 255 8.54 25.90 -6.92
C ASN A 255 9.29 25.08 -7.98
N LYS A 256 9.39 25.58 -9.21
CA LYS A 256 10.08 24.87 -10.31
C LYS A 256 11.53 24.49 -9.99
N ILE A 257 12.20 25.27 -9.15
CA ILE A 257 13.61 25.06 -8.77
C ILE A 257 13.70 23.94 -7.74
N GLY A 258 12.84 23.97 -6.73
CA GLY A 258 12.70 22.89 -5.75
C GLY A 258 12.29 21.57 -6.38
N ASP A 259 11.36 21.59 -7.35
CA ASP A 259 10.91 20.39 -8.05
C ASP A 259 12.09 19.71 -8.77
N LYS A 260 12.81 20.47 -9.63
CA LYS A 260 13.99 19.97 -10.35
C LYS A 260 15.05 19.41 -9.38
N ARG A 261 15.35 20.15 -8.31
CA ARG A 261 16.36 19.76 -7.32
C ARG A 261 15.98 18.48 -6.57
N ILE A 262 14.72 18.35 -6.15
CA ILE A 262 14.23 17.17 -5.43
C ILE A 262 14.23 15.95 -6.36
N ARG A 263 13.86 16.12 -7.64
CA ARG A 263 13.96 15.04 -8.65
C ARG A 263 15.40 14.61 -8.90
N GLU A 264 16.34 15.55 -8.98
CA GLU A 264 17.76 15.24 -9.14
C GLU A 264 18.32 14.48 -7.92
N LEU A 265 17.95 14.87 -6.70
CA LEU A 265 18.32 14.14 -5.48
C LEU A 265 17.75 12.72 -5.44
N ASN A 266 16.57 12.54 -6.01
CA ASN A 266 15.85 11.27 -6.05
C ASN A 266 15.85 10.67 -7.47
N ARG A 267 16.97 10.78 -8.18
CA ARG A 267 17.07 10.39 -9.60
C ARG A 267 16.69 8.93 -9.86
N ALA A 268 17.06 8.00 -8.99
CA ALA A 268 16.72 6.59 -9.17
C ALA A 268 15.20 6.38 -9.00
N ASP A 269 14.57 7.05 -8.03
CA ASP A 269 13.11 7.05 -7.86
C ASP A 269 12.39 7.75 -9.02
N GLN A 270 12.98 8.82 -9.59
CA GLN A 270 12.44 9.49 -10.77
C GLN A 270 12.41 8.56 -11.99
N MET A 271 13.53 7.90 -12.28
CA MET A 271 13.61 6.94 -13.38
C MET A 271 12.63 5.77 -13.18
N LEU A 272 12.51 5.28 -11.95
CA LEU A 272 11.53 4.24 -11.58
C LEU A 272 10.09 4.71 -11.82
N TYR A 273 9.75 5.90 -11.34
CA TYR A 273 8.40 6.46 -11.44
C TYR A 273 7.99 6.69 -12.89
N GLU A 274 8.86 7.31 -13.70
CA GLU A 274 8.59 7.56 -15.12
C GLU A 274 8.31 6.25 -15.88
N TYR A 275 9.17 5.25 -15.69
CA TYR A 275 9.03 3.96 -16.34
C TYR A 275 7.69 3.28 -15.98
N PHE A 276 7.38 3.17 -14.69
CA PHE A 276 6.17 2.48 -14.28
C PHE A 276 4.89 3.30 -14.47
N SER A 277 4.97 4.64 -14.48
CA SER A 277 3.84 5.49 -14.85
C SER A 277 3.45 5.28 -16.32
N GLN A 278 4.44 5.23 -17.22
CA GLN A 278 4.19 4.92 -18.64
C GLN A 278 3.58 3.51 -18.82
N LYS A 279 4.14 2.49 -18.17
CA LYS A 279 3.57 1.13 -18.18
C LYS A 279 2.14 1.10 -17.61
N PHE A 280 1.86 1.92 -16.61
CA PHE A 280 0.53 2.03 -16.04
C PHE A 280 -0.46 2.65 -17.03
N ASP A 281 -0.05 3.69 -17.77
CA ASP A 281 -0.83 4.27 -18.87
C ASP A 281 -1.19 3.22 -19.92
N GLU A 282 -0.23 2.40 -20.34
CA GLU A 282 -0.45 1.30 -21.28
C GLU A 282 -1.49 0.29 -20.74
N LYS A 283 -1.39 -0.08 -19.45
CA LYS A 283 -2.36 -0.99 -18.80
C LYS A 283 -3.77 -0.37 -18.75
N VAL A 284 -3.90 0.91 -18.42
CA VAL A 284 -5.19 1.62 -18.42
C VAL A 284 -5.77 1.71 -19.83
N GLN A 285 -4.94 2.00 -20.82
CA GLN A 285 -5.37 2.09 -22.22
C GLN A 285 -5.85 0.73 -22.73
N LYS A 286 -5.11 -0.35 -22.42
CA LYS A 286 -5.50 -1.74 -22.72
C LYS A 286 -6.77 -2.17 -22.00
N PHE A 287 -6.98 -1.73 -20.75
CA PHE A 287 -8.23 -1.98 -20.02
C PHE A 287 -9.43 -1.25 -20.64
N GLY A 288 -9.17 -0.09 -21.24
CA GLY A 288 -10.14 0.77 -21.92
C GLY A 288 -10.68 1.87 -21.01
N ARG A 289 -10.49 3.14 -21.40
CA ARG A 289 -10.83 4.32 -20.58
C ARG A 289 -12.32 4.41 -20.23
N LYS A 290 -13.22 4.09 -21.18
CA LYS A 290 -14.67 4.08 -20.93
C LYS A 290 -15.07 3.00 -19.91
N ARG A 291 -14.48 1.80 -20.03
CA ARG A 291 -14.69 0.71 -19.07
C ARG A 291 -14.14 1.09 -17.69
N MET A 292 -12.95 1.69 -17.65
CA MET A 292 -12.32 2.16 -16.42
C MET A 292 -13.21 3.14 -15.66
N ALA A 293 -13.74 4.16 -16.33
CA ALA A 293 -14.64 5.13 -15.71
C ALA A 293 -15.86 4.46 -15.05
N LYS A 294 -16.52 3.54 -15.77
CA LYS A 294 -17.68 2.79 -15.25
C LYS A 294 -17.33 1.89 -14.05
N GLU A 295 -16.16 1.27 -14.06
CA GLU A 295 -15.69 0.44 -12.93
C GLU A 295 -15.36 1.29 -11.70
N ILE A 296 -14.81 2.49 -11.91
CA ILE A 296 -14.54 3.46 -10.84
C ILE A 296 -15.83 3.96 -10.20
N GLU A 297 -16.87 4.26 -10.99
CA GLU A 297 -18.18 4.66 -10.45
C GLU A 297 -18.73 3.57 -9.51
N LYS A 298 -18.72 2.31 -9.94
CA LYS A 298 -19.14 1.18 -9.09
C LYS A 298 -18.29 1.03 -7.83
N LEU A 299 -16.98 1.25 -7.94
CA LEU A 299 -16.09 1.22 -6.78
C LEU A 299 -16.45 2.35 -5.79
N ARG A 300 -16.72 3.56 -6.29
CA ARG A 300 -17.15 4.70 -5.47
C ARG A 300 -18.48 4.43 -4.77
N ASP A 301 -19.47 3.90 -5.48
CA ASP A 301 -20.75 3.50 -4.89
C ASP A 301 -20.52 2.50 -3.75
N ARG A 302 -19.65 1.51 -3.98
CA ARG A 302 -19.37 0.49 -2.96
C ARG A 302 -18.64 1.07 -1.75
N ILE A 303 -17.69 1.98 -1.98
CA ILE A 303 -17.02 2.73 -0.91
C ILE A 303 -18.06 3.54 -0.10
N GLY A 304 -18.99 4.22 -0.77
CA GLY A 304 -20.06 5.00 -0.13
C GLY A 304 -20.91 4.14 0.81
N ILE A 305 -21.37 2.99 0.34
CA ILE A 305 -22.16 2.04 1.15
C ILE A 305 -21.41 1.62 2.42
N PHE A 306 -20.14 1.22 2.30
CA PHE A 306 -19.35 0.83 3.46
C PHE A 306 -19.05 2.01 4.38
N TYR A 307 -18.84 3.20 3.83
CA TYR A 307 -18.58 4.41 4.60
C TYR A 307 -19.78 4.75 5.47
N GLU A 308 -20.98 4.84 4.91
CA GLU A 308 -22.21 5.08 5.67
C GLU A 308 -22.48 4.01 6.72
N PHE A 309 -22.16 2.75 6.39
CA PHE A 309 -22.37 1.65 7.32
C PHE A 309 -21.37 1.67 8.49
N CYS A 310 -20.08 1.91 8.24
CA CYS A 310 -19.01 1.72 9.21
C CYS A 310 -18.49 3.01 9.88
N VAL A 311 -18.72 4.18 9.30
CA VAL A 311 -18.11 5.44 9.77
C VAL A 311 -19.17 6.32 10.42
N ASN A 312 -19.07 6.50 11.74
CA ASN A 312 -19.91 7.44 12.48
C ASN A 312 -19.33 8.85 12.47
N LYS A 313 -18.01 8.97 12.62
CA LYS A 313 -17.30 10.26 12.64
C LYS A 313 -15.94 10.14 11.98
N ALA A 314 -15.55 11.15 11.22
CA ALA A 314 -14.19 11.35 10.73
C ALA A 314 -13.61 12.61 11.37
N PHE A 315 -12.36 12.56 11.83
CA PHE A 315 -11.66 13.75 12.34
C PHE A 315 -10.19 13.73 11.96
N ALA A 316 -9.61 14.93 11.78
CA ALA A 316 -8.17 15.10 11.61
C ALA A 316 -7.51 15.15 12.99
N SER A 317 -6.59 14.24 13.26
CA SER A 317 -5.86 14.22 14.53
C SER A 317 -4.68 15.19 14.49
N GLU A 318 -4.78 16.30 15.22
CA GLU A 318 -3.72 17.31 15.34
C GLU A 318 -2.41 16.73 15.90
N GLN A 319 -2.51 15.80 16.86
CA GLN A 319 -1.38 15.10 17.46
C GLN A 319 -0.61 14.18 16.49
N SER A 320 -1.15 13.89 15.30
CA SER A 320 -0.53 13.01 14.30
C SER A 320 -0.44 13.63 12.92
N ASN A 321 -0.05 14.91 12.84
CA ASN A 321 0.09 15.65 11.56
C ASN A 321 -1.23 15.70 10.75
N ASN A 322 -2.36 15.94 11.41
CA ASN A 322 -3.69 16.08 10.77
C ASN A 322 -4.13 14.85 9.96
N ILE A 323 -3.73 13.67 10.41
CA ILE A 323 -4.14 12.38 9.83
C ILE A 323 -5.64 12.14 10.08
N ILE A 324 -6.39 11.80 9.03
CA ILE A 324 -7.80 11.41 9.13
C ILE A 324 -7.93 10.07 9.86
N ARG A 325 -8.70 10.05 10.94
CA ARG A 325 -9.14 8.85 11.67
C ARG A 325 -10.65 8.69 11.57
N PHE A 326 -11.10 7.44 11.48
CA PHE A 326 -12.51 7.08 11.47
C PHE A 326 -12.89 6.44 12.80
N VAL A 327 -14.02 6.87 13.35
CA VAL A 327 -14.64 6.27 14.53
C VAL A 327 -15.84 5.46 14.07
N THR A 328 -15.87 4.20 14.50
CA THR A 328 -17.02 3.30 14.33
C THR A 328 -17.65 3.05 15.70
N GLN A 329 -18.98 3.07 15.78
CA GLN A 329 -19.75 2.58 16.92
C GLN A 329 -20.10 1.10 16.75
N ARG A 330 -19.76 0.50 15.60
CA ARG A 330 -19.97 -0.93 15.31
C ARG A 330 -18.73 -1.73 15.72
N GLU A 331 -18.32 -1.61 16.97
CA GLU A 331 -17.13 -2.31 17.48
C GLU A 331 -17.27 -3.83 17.37
N ASN A 332 -18.49 -4.39 17.38
CA ASN A 332 -18.69 -5.82 17.19
C ASN A 332 -18.63 -6.28 15.73
N ASN A 333 -18.57 -5.35 14.76
CA ASN A 333 -18.48 -5.69 13.34
C ASN A 333 -17.02 -5.69 12.88
N LEU A 334 -16.48 -6.89 12.66
CA LEU A 334 -15.07 -7.07 12.31
C LEU A 334 -14.70 -6.40 10.98
N LEU A 335 -15.61 -6.40 9.99
CA LEU A 335 -15.35 -5.71 8.73
C LEU A 335 -15.17 -4.20 8.93
N CYS A 336 -16.02 -3.58 9.75
CA CYS A 336 -15.87 -2.17 10.10
C CYS A 336 -14.59 -1.92 10.90
N GLN A 337 -14.20 -2.79 11.83
CA GLN A 337 -12.90 -2.68 12.50
C GLN A 337 -11.75 -2.69 11.50
N PHE A 338 -11.75 -3.61 10.53
CA PHE A 338 -10.73 -3.66 9.48
C PHE A 338 -10.72 -2.40 8.62
N LEU A 339 -11.86 -1.80 8.32
CA LEU A 339 -11.93 -0.58 7.50
C LEU A 339 -11.52 0.69 8.25
N THR A 340 -11.65 0.74 9.58
CA THR A 340 -11.44 1.98 10.37
C THR A 340 -10.18 1.95 11.26
N HIS A 341 -9.71 0.77 11.68
CA HIS A 341 -8.56 0.66 12.58
C HIS A 341 -7.21 0.93 11.90
N SER A 342 -6.23 1.28 12.71
CA SER A 342 -4.86 1.49 12.26
C SER A 342 -4.17 0.19 11.80
N GLU A 343 -3.20 0.32 10.91
CA GLU A 343 -2.34 -0.78 10.43
C GLU A 343 -1.71 -1.59 11.58
N LEU A 344 -1.22 -0.91 12.63
CA LEU A 344 -0.57 -1.56 13.77
C LEU A 344 -1.57 -2.38 14.59
N SER A 345 -2.77 -1.82 14.84
CA SER A 345 -3.84 -2.51 15.55
C SER A 345 -4.26 -3.77 14.80
N LEU A 346 -4.47 -3.67 13.48
CA LEU A 346 -4.84 -4.82 12.64
C LEU A 346 -3.70 -5.84 12.56
N THR A 347 -2.44 -5.40 12.49
CA THR A 347 -1.29 -6.31 12.45
C THR A 347 -1.20 -7.12 13.74
N LYS A 348 -1.37 -6.47 14.90
CA LYS A 348 -1.41 -7.16 16.20
C LYS A 348 -2.56 -8.17 16.23
N PHE A 349 -3.76 -7.77 15.81
CA PHE A 349 -4.92 -8.65 15.77
C PHE A 349 -4.68 -9.88 14.88
N ILE A 350 -4.27 -9.70 13.62
CA ILE A 350 -4.00 -10.82 12.70
C ILE A 350 -2.92 -11.73 13.25
N ARG A 351 -1.84 -11.18 13.80
CA ARG A 351 -0.77 -11.98 14.41
C ARG A 351 -1.30 -12.87 15.54
N THR A 352 -2.08 -12.31 16.46
CA THR A 352 -2.69 -13.08 17.55
C THR A 352 -3.60 -14.19 17.02
N GLN A 353 -4.45 -13.91 16.02
CA GLN A 353 -5.35 -14.91 15.45
C GLN A 353 -4.58 -16.01 14.69
N GLN A 354 -3.54 -15.64 13.95
CA GLN A 354 -2.72 -16.60 13.22
C GLN A 354 -1.94 -17.51 14.17
N ILE A 355 -1.36 -16.98 15.26
CA ILE A 355 -0.67 -17.77 16.29
C ILE A 355 -1.63 -18.78 16.93
N LYS A 356 -2.87 -18.37 17.25
CA LYS A 356 -3.89 -19.29 17.81
C LYS A 356 -4.17 -20.48 16.88
N ARG A 357 -4.17 -20.26 15.57
CA ARG A 357 -4.43 -21.30 14.56
C ARG A 357 -3.19 -22.11 14.19
N PHE A 358 -2.03 -21.45 14.14
CA PHE A 358 -0.74 -22.01 13.76
C PHE A 358 0.34 -21.51 14.74
N PRO A 359 0.52 -22.16 15.90
CA PRO A 359 1.38 -21.66 16.98
C PRO A 359 2.83 -21.37 16.58
N LEU A 360 3.36 -22.15 15.62
CA LEU A 360 4.74 -22.04 15.12
C LEU A 360 4.86 -21.16 13.86
N SER A 361 3.82 -20.42 13.46
CA SER A 361 3.81 -19.64 12.21
C SER A 361 4.42 -18.24 12.32
N VAL A 362 4.66 -17.77 13.54
CA VAL A 362 5.31 -16.49 13.84
C VAL A 362 6.31 -16.73 14.95
N PHE A 363 7.50 -16.15 14.86
CA PHE A 363 8.43 -16.20 15.98
C PHE A 363 7.78 -15.54 17.20
N GLN A 364 7.77 -16.28 18.29
CA GLN A 364 7.41 -15.77 19.59
C GLN A 364 8.73 -15.48 20.28
N ASN A 365 9.00 -14.23 20.66
CA ASN A 365 10.10 -14.03 21.59
C ASN A 365 9.77 -14.82 22.85
N SER A 366 10.64 -15.78 23.19
CA SER A 366 10.73 -16.32 24.53
C SER A 366 11.11 -15.16 25.45
N THR A 367 10.12 -14.46 25.97
CA THR A 367 10.33 -13.55 27.11
C THR A 367 9.68 -14.21 28.32
N ASN A 368 10.53 -14.96 29.04
CA ASN A 368 10.66 -14.75 30.48
C ASN A 368 11.06 -13.31 30.75
#